data_AF-D7DYJ1-F1
#
_entry.id   AF-D7DYJ1-F1
#
_cell.length_a   1.000
_cell.length_b   1.000
_cell.length_c   1.000
_cell.angle_alpha   90.00
_cell.angle_beta   90.00
_cell.angle_gamma   90.00
#
_symmetry.space_group_name_H-M   'P 1'
#
loop_
_entity.id
_entity.type
_entity.pdbx_description
1 polymer ?
#
loop_
_entity_poly.entity_id
_entity_poly.type
_entity_poly.pdbx_seq_one_letter_code
_entity_poly.pdbx_strand_id
1 'polypeptide(L)'
;MATSKLPHDSPCCGKKKDDFIPDSRLLNPLTLPTSSLFKFSSKDGEIRANETACIAAGIPVKNVQFTIDKLGLNIPRLKDQRLVVIDKINKELDDETFDINDLEEKVAGEYFDDGTGNWPRFFTTLRWVLGAGAEGHLTIKSFWKALANHPPTLRPTWENLKEIMADPGEIDPLMRELIYIAVSVTNGCEYCIASHSAAALNKGITHQMFGELMAITGATNMINRFANGYKIL
;
A
#
# COMPACT_ATOMS: atom_id res chain seq x y z
N MET A 1 33.90 37.71 -29.67
CA MET A 1 33.09 37.51 -28.44
C MET A 1 31.63 37.34 -28.84
N ALA A 2 31.19 36.10 -29.03
CA ALA A 2 29.82 35.79 -29.38
C ALA A 2 29.09 35.35 -28.10
N THR A 3 28.13 36.17 -27.69
CA THR A 3 27.28 35.95 -26.51
C THR A 3 26.27 34.84 -26.81
N SER A 4 26.51 33.67 -26.23
CA SER A 4 25.57 32.55 -26.21
C SER A 4 24.34 32.94 -25.38
N LYS A 5 23.28 33.42 -26.03
CA LYS A 5 21.95 33.52 -25.44
C LYS A 5 21.35 32.11 -25.36
N LEU A 6 21.15 31.61 -24.15
CA LEU A 6 20.32 30.43 -23.89
C LEU A 6 18.90 30.67 -24.46
N PRO A 7 18.31 29.72 -25.19
CA PRO A 7 16.91 29.82 -25.58
C PRO A 7 16.05 29.64 -24.33
N HIS A 8 15.66 30.77 -23.73
CA HIS A 8 14.58 30.84 -22.76
C HIS A 8 13.26 30.62 -23.50
N ASP A 9 12.91 29.36 -23.75
CA ASP A 9 11.54 28.93 -24.00
C ASP A 9 11.42 27.42 -23.71
N SER A 10 11.77 27.07 -22.47
CA SER A 10 11.30 25.80 -21.90
C SER A 10 9.90 26.07 -21.35
N PRO A 11 8.84 25.38 -21.82
CA PRO A 11 7.49 25.54 -21.30
C PRO A 11 7.39 24.81 -19.95
N CYS A 12 8.16 25.26 -18.96
CA CYS A 12 8.04 24.86 -17.58
C CYS A 12 7.09 25.83 -16.88
N CYS A 13 5.93 25.28 -16.47
CA CYS A 13 5.06 25.78 -15.41
C CYS A 13 4.94 27.32 -15.31
N GLY A 14 4.16 27.95 -16.19
CA GLY A 14 3.96 29.41 -16.10
C GLY A 14 2.73 29.98 -16.80
N LYS A 15 2.06 29.25 -17.70
CA LYS A 15 0.78 29.74 -18.23
C LYS A 15 -0.34 29.49 -17.22
N LYS A 16 -1.07 30.54 -16.87
CA LYS A 16 -2.36 30.45 -16.17
C LYS A 16 -3.18 29.37 -16.90
N LYS A 17 -3.63 28.35 -16.18
CA LYS A 17 -4.59 27.40 -16.75
C LYS A 17 -5.86 28.22 -17.00
N ASP A 18 -6.13 28.54 -18.26
CA ASP A 18 -7.34 29.25 -18.69
C ASP A 18 -8.55 28.66 -17.99
N ASP A 19 -9.35 29.50 -17.31
CA ASP A 19 -10.65 29.27 -16.65
C ASP A 19 -11.16 27.83 -16.54
N PHE A 20 -10.31 26.91 -16.06
CA PHE A 20 -10.66 25.51 -15.94
C PHE A 20 -11.44 25.35 -14.64
N ILE A 21 -12.75 25.46 -14.73
CA ILE A 21 -13.66 24.97 -13.72
C ILE A 21 -13.55 23.44 -13.78
N PRO A 22 -13.08 22.76 -12.72
CA PRO A 22 -13.09 21.31 -12.68
C PRO A 22 -14.55 20.87 -12.81
N ASP A 23 -14.92 20.41 -14.00
CA ASP A 23 -16.11 19.60 -14.18
C ASP A 23 -16.05 18.46 -13.14
N SER A 24 -17.20 18.04 -12.60
CA SER A 24 -17.29 16.93 -11.63
C SER A 24 -16.70 15.60 -12.14
N ARG A 25 -16.30 15.57 -13.41
CA ARG A 25 -15.55 14.51 -14.07
C ARG A 25 -14.06 14.44 -13.72
N LEU A 26 -13.41 15.54 -13.29
CA LEU A 26 -12.01 15.45 -12.86
C LEU A 26 -11.95 14.77 -11.49
N LEU A 27 -11.04 13.79 -11.33
CA LEU A 27 -10.84 13.14 -10.04
C LEU A 27 -10.42 14.17 -8.98
N ASN A 28 -11.20 14.25 -7.91
CA ASN A 28 -10.93 15.11 -6.78
C ASN A 28 -9.92 14.42 -5.83
N PRO A 29 -8.72 14.98 -5.63
CA PRO A 29 -7.70 14.41 -4.73
C PRO A 29 -8.18 14.18 -3.30
N LEU A 30 -9.14 14.97 -2.81
CA LEU A 30 -9.68 14.85 -1.45
C LEU A 30 -10.64 13.68 -1.26
N THR A 31 -11.12 13.09 -2.36
CA THR A 31 -12.11 12.00 -2.34
C THR A 31 -11.64 10.79 -3.13
N LEU A 32 -10.32 10.64 -3.30
CA LEU A 32 -9.76 9.47 -3.98
C LEU A 32 -9.92 8.22 -3.10
N PRO A 33 -10.31 7.08 -3.70
CA PRO A 33 -10.40 5.83 -2.98
C PRO A 33 -8.99 5.28 -2.72
N THR A 34 -8.89 4.30 -1.84
CA THR A 34 -7.65 3.57 -1.63
C THR A 34 -7.28 2.71 -2.82
N SER A 35 -8.23 2.23 -3.63
CA SER A 35 -8.01 1.37 -4.79
C SER A 35 -7.10 2.02 -5.85
N SER A 36 -6.24 1.22 -6.49
CA SER A 36 -5.37 1.70 -7.57
C SER A 36 -6.15 1.91 -8.88
N LEU A 37 -6.65 3.14 -9.08
CA LEU A 37 -7.45 3.53 -10.25
C LEU A 37 -6.69 3.54 -11.58
N PHE A 38 -5.36 3.39 -11.55
CA PHE A 38 -4.50 3.49 -12.72
C PHE A 38 -3.75 2.19 -12.96
N LYS A 39 -3.58 1.84 -14.23
CA LYS A 39 -2.68 0.78 -14.70
C LYS A 39 -1.65 1.38 -15.65
N PHE A 40 -0.49 0.75 -15.77
CA PHE A 40 0.58 1.24 -16.61
C PHE A 40 0.99 0.20 -17.65
N SER A 41 1.67 0.67 -18.69
CA SER A 41 2.27 -0.19 -19.71
C SER A 41 3.78 -0.19 -19.53
N SER A 42 4.36 -1.36 -19.28
CA SER A 42 5.82 -1.54 -19.19
C SER A 42 6.52 -1.36 -20.54
N LYS A 43 5.79 -1.36 -21.66
CA LYS A 43 6.36 -1.21 -23.00
C LYS A 43 6.64 0.24 -23.37
N ASP A 44 5.81 1.16 -22.89
CA ASP A 44 5.86 2.56 -23.34
C ASP A 44 5.55 3.58 -22.23
N GLY A 45 5.38 3.17 -20.97
CA GLY A 45 5.14 4.06 -19.84
C GLY A 45 3.78 4.76 -19.85
N GLU A 46 2.85 4.30 -20.69
CA GLU A 46 1.50 4.85 -20.77
C GLU A 46 0.71 4.55 -19.49
N ILE A 47 0.06 5.57 -18.93
CA ILE A 47 -0.92 5.42 -17.84
C ILE A 47 -2.33 5.29 -18.45
N ARG A 48 -3.10 4.31 -17.97
CA ARG A 48 -4.48 4.03 -18.39
C ARG A 48 -5.38 3.85 -17.18
N ALA A 49 -6.69 3.99 -17.35
CA ALA A 49 -7.63 3.67 -16.29
C ALA A 49 -7.63 2.15 -15.98
N ASN A 50 -7.60 1.80 -14.70
CA ASN A 50 -7.78 0.42 -14.24
C ASN A 50 -9.28 0.13 -14.09
N GLU A 51 -9.89 -0.42 -15.13
CA GLU A 51 -11.34 -0.65 -15.20
C GLU A 51 -11.89 -1.43 -14.00
N THR A 52 -11.24 -2.54 -13.64
CA THR A 52 -11.65 -3.37 -12.50
C THR A 52 -11.63 -2.58 -11.20
N ALA A 53 -10.56 -1.84 -10.92
CA ALA A 53 -10.46 -1.03 -9.71
C ALA A 53 -11.42 0.16 -9.71
N CYS A 54 -11.68 0.76 -10.87
CA CYS A 54 -12.66 1.85 -11.02
C CYS A 54 -14.07 1.35 -10.69
N ILE A 55 -14.47 0.19 -11.21
CA ILE A 55 -15.77 -0.43 -10.93
C ILE A 55 -15.90 -0.74 -9.44
N ALA A 56 -14.87 -1.36 -8.85
CA ALA A 56 -14.85 -1.68 -7.43
C ALA A 56 -14.96 -0.43 -6.52
N ALA A 57 -14.37 0.69 -6.94
CA ALA A 57 -14.44 1.96 -6.23
C ALA A 57 -15.71 2.80 -6.52
N GLY A 58 -16.59 2.33 -7.41
CA GLY A 58 -17.77 3.10 -7.85
C GLY A 58 -17.43 4.36 -8.66
N ILE A 59 -16.24 4.42 -9.25
CA ILE A 59 -15.77 5.57 -10.01
C ILE A 59 -15.93 5.29 -11.51
N PRO A 60 -16.61 6.17 -12.27
CA PRO A 60 -16.72 5.99 -13.70
C PRO A 60 -15.34 6.00 -14.38
N VAL A 61 -15.02 4.94 -15.12
CA VAL A 61 -13.76 4.81 -15.88
C VAL A 61 -13.50 6.03 -16.77
N LYS A 62 -14.56 6.58 -17.38
CA LYS A 62 -14.52 7.80 -18.19
C LYS A 62 -13.99 9.03 -17.44
N ASN A 63 -14.22 9.13 -16.13
CA ASN A 63 -13.73 10.24 -15.31
C ASN A 63 -12.21 10.11 -15.06
N VAL A 64 -11.75 8.87 -14.85
CA VAL A 64 -10.32 8.57 -14.73
C VAL A 64 -9.61 8.85 -16.05
N GLN A 65 -10.17 8.39 -17.18
CA GLN A 65 -9.62 8.68 -18.50
C GLN A 65 -9.62 10.18 -18.81
N PHE A 66 -10.73 10.88 -18.54
CA PHE A 66 -10.80 12.33 -18.69
C PHE A 66 -9.72 13.04 -17.87
N THR A 67 -9.43 12.56 -16.66
CA THR A 67 -8.36 13.09 -15.81
C THR A 67 -6.97 12.86 -16.42
N ILE A 68 -6.70 11.67 -16.95
CA ILE A 68 -5.46 11.34 -17.64
C ILE A 68 -5.23 12.29 -18.81
N ASP A 69 -6.26 12.48 -19.63
CA ASP A 69 -6.18 13.29 -20.85
C ASP A 69 -6.03 14.78 -20.50
N LYS A 70 -6.85 15.29 -19.58
CA LYS A 70 -6.86 16.72 -19.21
C LYS A 70 -5.61 17.16 -18.47
N LEU A 71 -5.04 16.30 -17.64
CA LEU A 71 -3.78 16.60 -16.95
C LEU A 71 -2.55 16.30 -17.82
N GLY A 72 -2.74 15.79 -19.04
CA GLY A 72 -1.65 15.46 -19.94
C GLY A 72 -0.73 14.40 -19.36
N LEU A 73 -1.28 13.40 -18.64
CA LEU A 73 -0.45 12.43 -17.93
C LEU A 73 0.32 11.51 -18.89
N ASN A 74 -0.05 11.45 -20.17
CA ASN A 74 0.64 10.67 -21.21
C ASN A 74 1.51 11.50 -22.17
N ILE A 75 1.92 12.72 -21.79
CA ILE A 75 2.94 13.43 -22.59
C ILE A 75 4.26 12.63 -22.64
N PRO A 76 5.06 12.73 -23.73
CA PRO A 76 6.26 11.92 -23.93
C PRO A 76 7.21 11.93 -22.73
N ARG A 77 7.54 13.12 -22.22
CA ARG A 77 8.42 13.29 -21.05
C ARG A 77 7.99 12.47 -19.83
N LEU A 78 6.68 12.39 -19.54
CA LEU A 78 6.17 11.63 -18.39
C LEU A 78 6.16 10.13 -18.67
N LYS A 79 5.87 9.71 -19.90
CA LYS A 79 5.96 8.30 -20.32
C LYS A 79 7.38 7.78 -20.18
N ASP A 80 8.36 8.53 -20.68
CA ASP A 80 9.78 8.17 -20.60
C ASP A 80 10.26 8.07 -19.15
N GLN A 81 9.88 9.04 -18.30
CA GLN A 81 10.22 9.00 -16.89
C GLN A 81 9.58 7.81 -16.15
N ARG A 82 8.34 7.42 -16.52
CA ARG A 82 7.72 6.21 -15.96
C ARG A 82 8.44 4.95 -16.38
N LEU A 83 8.87 4.84 -17.64
CA LEU A 83 9.67 3.69 -18.10
C LEU A 83 10.95 3.54 -17.28
N VAL A 84 11.67 4.63 -17.05
CA VAL A 84 12.89 4.60 -16.21
C VAL A 84 12.59 4.08 -14.81
N VAL A 85 11.46 4.48 -14.21
CA VAL A 85 11.04 3.97 -12.89
C VAL A 85 10.65 2.49 -12.96
N ILE A 86 9.86 2.09 -13.96
CA ILE A 86 9.40 0.71 -14.14
C ILE A 86 10.60 -0.23 -14.35
N ASP A 87 11.53 0.13 -15.23
CA ASP A 87 12.72 -0.66 -15.52
C ASP A 87 13.64 -0.78 -14.30
N LYS A 88 13.77 0.31 -13.52
CA LYS A 88 14.55 0.29 -12.28
C LYS A 88 13.97 -0.72 -11.29
N ILE A 89 12.66 -0.66 -11.03
CA ILE A 89 12.02 -1.58 -10.08
C ILE A 89 12.04 -3.01 -10.60
N ASN A 90 11.73 -3.25 -11.88
CA ASN A 90 11.79 -4.60 -12.44
C ASN A 90 13.19 -5.21 -12.30
N LYS A 91 14.25 -4.40 -12.43
CA LYS A 91 15.63 -4.86 -12.18
C LYS A 91 15.91 -5.16 -10.72
N GLU A 92 15.32 -4.42 -9.79
CA GLU A 92 15.41 -4.71 -8.34
C GLU A 92 14.60 -5.96 -7.96
N LEU A 93 13.56 -6.31 -8.74
CA LEU A 93 12.75 -7.52 -8.57
C LEU A 93 13.30 -8.75 -9.34
N ASP A 94 14.32 -8.58 -10.17
CA ASP A 94 14.96 -9.66 -10.96
C ASP A 94 16.04 -10.41 -10.15
N ASP A 95 15.74 -10.69 -8.87
CA ASP A 95 16.61 -11.42 -7.97
C ASP A 95 16.03 -12.81 -7.68
N GLU A 96 16.63 -13.84 -8.31
CA GLU A 96 16.22 -15.25 -8.17
C GLU A 96 16.51 -15.83 -6.78
N THR A 97 17.19 -15.10 -5.89
CA THR A 97 17.56 -15.60 -4.57
C THR A 97 16.46 -15.43 -3.51
N PHE A 98 15.43 -14.62 -3.79
CA PHE A 98 14.31 -14.37 -2.89
C PHE A 98 12.97 -14.85 -3.50
N ASP A 99 11.99 -15.18 -2.66
CA ASP A 99 10.61 -15.30 -3.12
C ASP A 99 10.14 -13.92 -3.62
N ILE A 100 9.44 -13.90 -4.76
CA ILE A 100 9.04 -12.65 -5.41
C ILE A 100 8.15 -11.79 -4.51
N ASN A 101 7.32 -12.39 -3.65
CA ASN A 101 6.45 -11.63 -2.74
C ASN A 101 7.26 -10.99 -1.61
N ASP A 102 8.23 -11.72 -1.05
CA ASP A 102 9.13 -11.21 -0.01
C ASP A 102 10.00 -10.07 -0.57
N LEU A 103 10.45 -10.20 -1.82
CA LEU A 103 11.23 -9.19 -2.51
C LEU A 103 10.39 -7.93 -2.82
N GLU A 104 9.16 -8.10 -3.30
CA GLU A 104 8.22 -6.99 -3.53
C GLU A 104 7.94 -6.22 -2.22
N GLU A 105 7.70 -6.91 -1.10
CA GLU A 105 7.44 -6.28 0.19
C GLU A 105 8.66 -5.51 0.70
N LYS A 106 9.85 -6.12 0.62
CA LYS A 106 11.11 -5.47 1.00
C LYS A 106 11.35 -4.19 0.19
N VAL A 107 11.27 -4.28 -1.13
CA VAL A 107 11.46 -3.11 -2.01
C VAL A 107 10.38 -2.06 -1.75
N ALA A 108 9.12 -2.46 -1.52
CA ALA A 108 8.06 -1.52 -1.15
C ALA A 108 8.37 -0.75 0.15
N GLY A 109 8.95 -1.42 1.15
CA GLY A 109 9.42 -0.78 2.39
C GLY A 109 10.46 0.32 2.13
N GLU A 110 11.43 0.06 1.27
CA GLU A 110 12.51 1.02 0.95
C GLU A 110 11.97 2.29 0.27
N TYR A 111 10.98 2.16 -0.62
CA TYR A 111 10.44 3.32 -1.36
C TYR A 111 9.33 4.06 -0.63
N PHE A 112 8.49 3.36 0.12
CA PHE A 112 7.34 3.97 0.80
C PHE A 112 7.61 4.32 2.26
N ASP A 113 8.76 3.90 2.81
CA ASP A 113 9.19 4.20 4.18
C ASP A 113 10.65 4.63 4.26
N ASP A 114 11.06 5.55 3.39
CA ASP A 114 12.43 6.10 3.31
C ASP A 114 12.86 6.96 4.52
N GLY A 115 12.02 7.04 5.56
CA GLY A 115 12.27 7.82 6.78
C GLY A 115 12.13 9.35 6.61
N THR A 116 11.82 9.85 5.40
CA THR A 116 11.73 11.30 5.14
C THR A 116 10.32 11.86 5.36
N GLY A 117 9.31 10.99 5.46
CA GLY A 117 7.91 11.37 5.56
C GLY A 117 7.30 11.89 4.25
N ASN A 118 8.05 11.86 3.14
CA ASN A 118 7.57 12.25 1.81
C ASN A 118 7.17 11.02 1.00
N TRP A 119 6.17 11.18 0.13
CA TRP A 119 5.86 10.13 -0.86
C TRP A 119 6.85 10.19 -2.02
N PRO A 120 7.30 9.03 -2.53
CA PRO A 120 8.24 8.99 -3.63
C PRO A 120 7.61 9.59 -4.90
N ARG A 121 8.45 10.18 -5.75
CA ARG A 121 8.02 10.59 -7.09
C ARG A 121 7.53 9.36 -7.84
N PHE A 122 6.52 9.55 -8.68
CA PHE A 122 5.87 8.44 -9.39
C PHE A 122 5.26 7.37 -8.45
N PHE A 123 4.80 7.76 -7.26
CA PHE A 123 4.11 6.90 -6.30
C PHE A 123 3.11 5.91 -6.94
N THR A 124 2.23 6.38 -7.84
CA THR A 124 1.24 5.51 -8.48
C THR A 124 1.84 4.48 -9.42
N THR A 125 2.96 4.80 -10.08
CA THR A 125 3.72 3.87 -10.92
C THR A 125 4.44 2.85 -10.06
N LEU A 126 5.14 3.29 -9.00
CA LEU A 126 5.80 2.41 -8.04
C LEU A 126 4.81 1.40 -7.43
N ARG A 127 3.67 1.91 -6.93
CA ARG A 127 2.60 1.09 -6.37
C ARG A 127 2.07 0.04 -7.36
N TRP A 128 2.01 0.36 -8.65
CA TRP A 128 1.56 -0.59 -9.67
C TRP A 128 2.61 -1.65 -10.00
N VAL A 129 3.90 -1.28 -10.11
CA VAL A 129 4.96 -2.24 -10.44
C VAL A 129 5.23 -3.20 -9.27
N LEU A 130 5.24 -2.68 -8.04
CA LEU A 130 5.47 -3.44 -6.81
C LEU A 130 4.27 -4.27 -6.34
N GLY A 131 3.20 -4.33 -7.15
CA GLY A 131 2.12 -5.30 -7.00
C GLY A 131 1.61 -5.49 -5.57
N ALA A 132 1.67 -6.74 -5.11
CA ALA A 132 1.12 -7.15 -3.82
C ALA A 132 1.95 -6.59 -2.66
N GLY A 133 3.27 -6.51 -2.79
CA GLY A 133 4.15 -5.94 -1.77
C GLY A 133 3.83 -4.47 -1.47
N ALA A 134 3.52 -3.67 -2.51
CA ALA A 134 3.06 -2.30 -2.30
C ALA A 134 1.71 -2.20 -1.58
N GLU A 135 0.74 -3.02 -1.96
CA GLU A 135 -0.58 -3.03 -1.32
C GLU A 135 -0.47 -3.48 0.15
N GLY A 136 0.33 -4.52 0.44
CA GLY A 136 0.63 -4.95 1.81
C GLY A 136 1.26 -3.83 2.64
N HIS A 137 2.32 -3.20 2.14
CA HIS A 137 2.99 -2.10 2.85
C HIS A 137 2.07 -0.88 3.09
N LEU A 138 1.26 -0.51 2.09
CA LEU A 138 0.38 0.67 2.17
C LEU A 138 -0.87 0.42 3.01
N THR A 139 -1.35 -0.83 3.10
CA THR A 139 -2.48 -1.20 3.95
C THR A 139 -2.11 -1.17 5.43
N ILE A 140 -0.90 -1.59 5.84
CA ILE A 140 -0.41 -1.40 7.22
C ILE A 140 -0.47 0.09 7.64
N LYS A 141 -0.13 1.01 6.73
CA LYS A 141 -0.24 2.46 6.96
C LYS A 141 -1.68 2.98 6.93
N SER A 142 -2.64 2.22 6.41
CA SER A 142 -4.05 2.66 6.30
C SER A 142 -4.74 2.79 7.66
N PHE A 143 -4.45 1.89 8.62
CA PHE A 143 -4.98 1.98 9.98
C PHE A 143 -4.43 3.21 10.71
N TRP A 144 -3.11 3.42 10.67
CA TRP A 144 -2.48 4.58 11.29
C TRP A 144 -2.90 5.89 10.64
N LYS A 145 -3.08 5.91 9.31
CA LYS A 145 -3.66 7.05 8.59
C LYS A 145 -5.11 7.32 9.01
N ALA A 146 -5.93 6.29 9.19
CA ALA A 146 -7.30 6.44 9.66
C ALA A 146 -7.33 7.04 11.07
N LEU A 147 -6.48 6.52 11.98
CA LEU A 147 -6.31 7.07 13.32
C LEU A 147 -5.71 8.48 13.35
N ALA A 148 -4.90 8.85 12.36
CA ALA A 148 -4.33 10.20 12.26
C ALA A 148 -5.38 11.30 12.09
N ASN A 149 -6.61 10.97 11.67
CA ASN A 149 -7.74 11.89 11.71
C ASN A 149 -8.14 12.31 13.14
N HIS A 150 -7.70 11.57 14.16
CA HIS A 150 -7.90 11.89 15.57
C HIS A 150 -6.57 11.77 16.36
N PRO A 151 -5.71 12.81 16.31
CA PRO A 151 -4.39 12.79 16.93
C PRO A 151 -4.34 12.41 18.42
N PRO A 152 -5.32 12.82 19.27
CA PRO A 152 -5.33 12.41 20.68
C PRO A 152 -5.49 10.90 20.90
N THR A 153 -6.07 10.16 19.94
CA THR A 153 -6.13 8.69 20.00
C THR A 153 -4.92 8.06 19.34
N LEU A 154 -4.45 8.60 18.22
CA LEU A 154 -3.31 8.04 17.48
C LEU A 154 -2.08 7.83 18.37
N ARG A 155 -1.66 8.88 19.09
CA ARG A 155 -0.41 8.85 19.87
C ARG A 155 -0.42 7.75 20.94
N PRO A 156 -1.36 7.70 21.89
CA PRO A 156 -1.34 6.66 22.92
C PRO A 156 -1.56 5.26 22.34
N THR A 157 -2.33 5.12 21.24
CA THR A 157 -2.49 3.81 20.58
C THR A 157 -1.18 3.32 19.98
N TRP A 158 -0.42 4.21 19.32
CA TRP A 158 0.89 3.88 18.76
C TRP A 158 1.91 3.52 19.85
N GLU A 159 2.02 4.35 20.89
CA GLU A 159 2.95 4.13 21.99
C GLU A 159 2.69 2.80 22.71
N ASN A 160 1.42 2.53 23.04
CA ASN A 160 1.01 1.28 23.69
C ASN A 160 1.30 0.05 22.82
N LEU A 161 0.95 0.10 21.53
CA LEU A 161 1.19 -1.05 20.66
C LEU A 161 2.69 -1.31 20.46
N LYS A 162 3.50 -0.25 20.34
CA LYS A 162 4.95 -0.36 20.24
C LYS A 162 5.54 -1.02 21.50
N GLU A 163 5.14 -0.57 22.68
CA GLU A 163 5.58 -1.15 23.94
C GLU A 163 5.24 -2.66 24.01
N ILE A 164 4.01 -3.04 23.66
CA ILE A 164 3.57 -4.43 23.73
C ILE A 164 4.26 -5.32 22.67
N MET A 165 4.37 -4.83 21.43
CA MET A 165 4.77 -5.68 20.30
C MET A 165 6.25 -5.60 19.94
N ALA A 166 6.95 -4.49 20.26
CA ALA A 166 8.32 -4.24 19.82
C ALA A 166 9.36 -4.25 20.95
N ASP A 167 8.97 -3.93 22.20
CA ASP A 167 9.96 -3.86 23.27
C ASP A 167 10.47 -5.27 23.67
N PRO A 168 11.73 -5.38 24.13
CA PRO A 168 12.30 -6.64 24.59
C PRO A 168 11.45 -7.28 25.69
N GLY A 169 11.32 -8.60 25.63
CA GLY A 169 10.57 -9.36 26.63
C GLY A 169 10.69 -10.86 26.41
N GLU A 170 10.14 -11.63 27.35
CA GLU A 170 10.24 -13.10 27.39
C GLU A 170 9.51 -13.80 26.24
N ILE A 171 8.42 -13.20 25.74
CA ILE A 171 7.71 -13.72 24.57
C ILE A 171 8.44 -13.22 23.33
N ASP A 172 8.95 -14.14 22.53
CA ASP A 172 9.67 -13.82 21.30
C ASP A 172 8.75 -13.10 20.28
N PRO A 173 9.32 -12.30 19.37
CA PRO A 173 8.53 -11.51 18.43
C PRO A 173 7.58 -12.32 17.54
N LEU A 174 7.96 -13.54 17.12
CA LEU A 174 7.10 -14.37 16.30
C LEU A 174 5.90 -14.85 17.13
N MET A 175 6.13 -15.32 18.35
CA MET A 175 5.05 -15.81 19.21
C MET A 175 4.05 -14.70 19.59
N ARG A 176 4.49 -13.44 19.73
CA ARG A 176 3.57 -12.30 19.88
C ARG A 176 2.62 -12.16 18.68
N GLU A 177 3.12 -12.30 17.46
CA GLU A 177 2.28 -12.25 16.26
C GLU A 177 1.30 -13.42 16.18
N LEU A 178 1.73 -14.64 16.53
CA LEU A 178 0.85 -15.81 16.55
C LEU A 178 -0.35 -15.60 17.50
N ILE A 179 -0.09 -15.06 18.68
CA ILE A 179 -1.14 -14.70 19.65
C ILE A 179 -2.07 -13.65 19.04
N TYR A 180 -1.50 -12.60 18.42
CA TYR A 180 -2.29 -11.53 17.80
C TYR A 180 -3.19 -12.04 16.69
N ILE A 181 -2.68 -12.92 15.82
CA ILE A 181 -3.43 -13.55 14.73
C ILE A 181 -4.58 -14.40 15.30
N ALA A 182 -4.32 -15.25 16.30
CA ALA A 182 -5.36 -16.10 16.91
C ALA A 182 -6.53 -15.28 17.49
N VAL A 183 -6.22 -14.18 18.19
CA VAL A 183 -7.22 -13.25 18.71
C VAL A 183 -7.96 -12.54 17.57
N SER A 184 -7.24 -12.11 16.53
CA SER A 184 -7.81 -11.42 15.37
C SER A 184 -8.77 -12.29 14.57
N VAL A 185 -8.43 -13.57 14.36
CA VAL A 185 -9.30 -14.57 13.73
C VAL A 185 -10.55 -14.80 14.57
N THR A 186 -10.39 -14.94 15.89
CA THR A 186 -11.52 -15.11 16.81
C THR A 186 -12.48 -13.91 16.77
N ASN A 187 -11.94 -12.70 16.65
CA ASN A 187 -12.71 -11.46 16.58
C ASN A 187 -13.21 -11.11 15.16
N GLY A 188 -12.82 -11.88 14.13
CA GLY A 188 -13.20 -11.63 12.74
C GLY A 188 -12.63 -10.35 12.13
N CYS A 189 -11.45 -9.89 12.59
CA CYS A 189 -10.82 -8.68 12.05
C CYS A 189 -9.97 -9.00 10.81
N GLU A 190 -10.55 -8.92 9.60
CA GLU A 190 -9.84 -9.20 8.34
C GLU A 190 -8.57 -8.36 8.17
N TYR A 191 -8.64 -7.06 8.47
CA TYR A 191 -7.48 -6.16 8.45
C TYR A 191 -6.35 -6.66 9.35
N CYS A 192 -6.68 -7.00 10.59
CA CYS A 192 -5.70 -7.44 11.58
C CYS A 192 -5.10 -8.79 11.16
N ILE A 193 -5.92 -9.72 10.66
CA ILE A 193 -5.45 -11.02 10.17
C ILE A 193 -4.42 -10.82 9.06
N ALA A 194 -4.71 -9.98 8.06
CA ALA A 194 -3.79 -9.72 6.96
C ALA A 194 -2.48 -9.06 7.45
N SER A 195 -2.60 -7.97 8.20
CA SER A 195 -1.44 -7.18 8.68
C SER A 195 -0.52 -8.00 9.58
N HIS A 196 -1.07 -8.79 10.50
CA HIS A 196 -0.26 -9.57 11.43
C HIS A 196 0.27 -10.87 10.82
N SER A 197 -0.44 -11.44 9.83
CA SER A 197 0.10 -12.58 9.06
C SER A 197 1.33 -12.18 8.25
N ALA A 198 1.31 -11.02 7.58
CA ALA A 198 2.50 -10.47 6.91
C ALA A 198 3.65 -10.21 7.90
N ALA A 199 3.35 -9.63 9.06
CA ALA A 199 4.34 -9.41 10.11
C ALA A 199 4.92 -10.72 10.69
N ALA A 200 4.15 -11.80 10.72
CA ALA A 200 4.60 -13.13 11.14
C ALA A 200 5.47 -13.84 10.08
N LEU A 201 5.16 -13.66 8.79
CA LEU A 201 5.98 -14.12 7.66
C LEU A 201 7.39 -13.55 7.74
N ASN A 202 7.50 -12.23 7.91
CA ASN A 202 8.77 -11.54 8.12
C ASN A 202 9.55 -12.01 9.36
N LYS A 203 8.89 -12.69 10.32
CA LYS A 203 9.49 -13.26 11.53
C LYS A 203 9.69 -14.78 11.45
N GLY A 204 9.45 -15.40 10.29
CA GLY A 204 9.77 -16.80 10.01
C GLY A 204 8.65 -17.81 10.31
N ILE A 205 7.38 -17.39 10.36
CA ILE A 205 6.28 -18.37 10.41
C ILE A 205 6.31 -19.27 9.16
N THR A 206 6.09 -20.56 9.33
CA THR A 206 5.93 -21.49 8.21
C THR A 206 4.46 -21.75 7.91
N HIS A 207 4.14 -22.23 6.70
CA HIS A 207 2.78 -22.67 6.36
C HIS A 207 2.26 -23.75 7.32
N GLN A 208 3.13 -24.65 7.78
CA GLN A 208 2.76 -25.66 8.76
C GLN A 208 2.41 -25.03 10.10
N MET A 209 3.23 -24.11 10.61
CA MET A 209 2.95 -23.38 11.85
C MET A 209 1.65 -22.58 11.76
N PHE A 210 1.37 -21.94 10.62
CA PHE A 210 0.12 -21.23 10.40
C PHE A 210 -1.09 -22.19 10.43
N GLY A 211 -0.98 -23.36 9.79
CA GLY A 211 -2.01 -24.40 9.82
C GLY A 211 -2.29 -24.90 11.26
N GLU A 212 -1.23 -25.14 12.04
CA GLU A 212 -1.34 -25.53 13.45
C GLU A 212 -1.99 -24.42 14.30
N LEU A 213 -1.62 -23.16 14.08
CA LEU A 213 -2.24 -22.00 14.74
C LEU A 213 -3.74 -21.93 14.45
N MET A 214 -4.16 -22.15 13.20
CA MET A 214 -5.57 -22.15 12.82
C MET A 214 -6.33 -23.32 13.45
N ALA A 215 -5.72 -24.50 13.55
CA ALA A 215 -6.30 -25.65 14.22
C ALA A 215 -6.51 -25.38 15.73
N ILE A 216 -5.52 -24.80 16.41
CA ILE A 216 -5.62 -24.40 17.83
C ILE A 216 -6.71 -23.34 18.03
N THR A 217 -6.72 -22.32 17.17
CA THR A 217 -7.72 -21.23 17.22
C THR A 217 -9.14 -21.76 16.97
N GLY A 218 -9.32 -22.67 16.01
CA GLY A 218 -10.61 -23.31 15.75
C GLY A 218 -11.09 -24.18 16.92
N ALA A 219 -10.20 -25.01 17.46
CA ALA A 219 -10.50 -25.90 18.57
C ALA A 219 -10.87 -25.14 19.84
N THR A 220 -10.10 -24.10 20.20
CA THR A 220 -10.39 -23.26 21.38
C THR A 220 -11.72 -22.55 21.23
N ASN A 221 -12.03 -21.96 20.07
CA ASN A 221 -13.32 -21.35 19.80
C ASN A 221 -14.50 -22.34 19.91
N MET A 222 -14.32 -23.58 19.44
CA MET A 222 -15.33 -24.63 19.58
C MET A 222 -15.53 -25.03 21.05
N ILE A 223 -14.44 -25.31 21.77
CA ILE A 223 -14.49 -25.76 23.16
C ILE A 223 -15.06 -24.66 24.08
N ASN A 224 -14.68 -23.41 23.88
CA ASN A 224 -15.22 -22.27 24.63
C ASN A 224 -16.75 -22.19 24.48
N ARG A 225 -17.29 -22.46 23.28
CA ARG A 225 -18.74 -22.50 23.06
C ARG A 225 -19.41 -23.65 23.79
N PHE A 226 -18.79 -24.83 23.83
CA PHE A 226 -19.29 -25.95 24.63
C PHE A 226 -19.26 -25.63 26.12
N ALA A 227 -18.13 -25.15 26.65
CA ALA A 227 -17.99 -24.80 28.06
C ALA A 227 -19.04 -23.75 28.48
N ASN A 228 -19.16 -22.66 27.70
CA ASN A 228 -20.15 -21.61 27.96
C ASN A 228 -21.59 -22.13 27.85
N GLY A 229 -21.89 -22.91 26.82
CA GLY A 229 -23.23 -23.47 26.59
C GLY A 229 -23.67 -24.45 27.67
N TYR A 230 -22.77 -25.31 28.12
CA TYR A 230 -23.01 -26.26 29.22
C TYR A 230 -22.81 -25.64 30.61
N LYS A 231 -22.37 -24.38 30.69
CA LYS A 231 -22.08 -23.65 31.94
C LYS A 231 -21.08 -24.40 32.83
N ILE A 232 -20.03 -24.95 32.21
CA ILE A 232 -18.92 -25.57 32.93
C ILE A 232 -18.02 -24.44 33.46
N LEU A 233 -17.75 -24.45 34.77
CA LEU A 233 -16.93 -23.47 35.50
C LEU A 233 -15.46 -23.90 35.57
#